data_AF-A0A1B6KQN9-F1
#
_entry.id   AF-A0A1B6KQN9-F1
#
_cell.length_a   1.000
_cell.length_b   1.000
_cell.length_c   1.000
_cell.angle_alpha   90.00
_cell.angle_beta   90.00
_cell.angle_gamma   90.00
#
_symmetry.space_group_name_H-M   'P 1'
#
loop_
_entity.id
_entity.type
_entity.pdbx_description
1 polymer ?
#
loop_
_entity_poly.entity_id
_entity_poly.type
_entity_poly.pdbx_seq_one_letter_code
_entity_poly.pdbx_strand_id
1 'polypeptide(L)'
;SYSVITETDGSVDFDTLSPQLLSTTTQTDVYYNSIMTSNELLGKHWLSDSTLHQYFEIINNKFLQSKLGVILNPVISHGLKCVDDFNHLVEPLNLKSYKFLFVPVNDAEALCTIGGSHWRF
;
A
#
# COMPACT_ATOMS: atom_id res chain seq x y z
N SER A 1 35.00 -12.03 23.74
CA SER A 1 34.73 -12.73 25.00
C SER A 1 33.34 -13.32 24.91
N TYR A 2 33.23 -14.64 24.86
CA TYR A 2 31.96 -15.35 24.74
C TYR A 2 31.45 -15.66 26.14
N SER A 3 30.14 -15.49 26.38
CA SER A 3 29.44 -15.96 27.57
C SER A 3 28.45 -17.05 27.16
N VAL A 4 28.63 -18.24 27.75
CA VAL A 4 27.76 -19.40 27.62
C VAL A 4 26.59 -19.23 28.59
N ILE A 5 25.36 -19.31 28.10
CA ILE A 5 24.16 -19.40 28.93
C ILE A 5 23.76 -20.87 28.95
N THR A 6 23.72 -21.46 30.14
CA THR A 6 23.29 -22.85 30.38
C THR A 6 21.77 -22.93 30.41
N GLU A 7 21.20 -23.79 29.56
CA GLU A 7 19.78 -24.12 29.53
C GLU A 7 19.42 -25.10 30.66
N THR A 8 18.30 -24.85 31.34
CA THR A 8 17.59 -25.84 32.16
C THR A 8 16.21 -26.08 31.58
N ASP A 9 16.07 -27.28 31.03
CA ASP A 9 14.91 -28.13 30.80
C ASP A 9 13.49 -27.53 30.97
N GLY A 10 12.78 -27.47 29.86
CA GLY A 10 11.37 -27.10 29.73
C GLY A 10 11.01 -27.02 28.25
N SER A 11 10.42 -28.09 27.70
CA SER A 11 10.10 -28.19 26.27
C SER A 11 9.10 -27.11 25.84
N VAL A 12 9.59 -26.11 25.13
CA VAL A 12 8.76 -25.24 24.29
C VAL A 12 9.16 -25.56 22.86
N ASP A 13 8.22 -26.13 22.11
CA ASP A 13 8.37 -26.47 20.71
C ASP A 13 8.49 -25.17 19.89
N PHE A 14 9.72 -24.80 19.54
CA PHE A 14 10.07 -23.53 18.87
C PHE A 14 9.95 -23.60 17.34
N ASP A 15 9.56 -24.75 16.78
CA ASP A 15 9.58 -24.99 15.33
C ASP A 15 8.37 -24.42 14.55
N THR A 16 7.57 -23.53 15.16
CA THR A 16 6.50 -22.82 14.44
C THR A 16 6.57 -21.29 14.53
N LEU A 17 7.78 -20.74 14.59
CA LEU A 17 8.00 -19.31 14.32
C LEU A 17 8.76 -19.18 13.00
N SER A 18 8.01 -19.22 11.88
CA SER A 18 8.51 -18.67 10.61
C SER A 18 8.88 -17.20 10.88
N PRO A 19 10.14 -16.79 10.73
CA PRO A 19 10.46 -15.37 10.75
C PRO A 19 9.79 -14.79 9.51
N GLN A 20 8.69 -14.07 9.69
CA GLN A 20 8.26 -13.13 8.67
C GLN A 20 9.48 -12.24 8.42
N LEU A 21 10.04 -12.31 7.21
CA LEU A 21 11.06 -11.38 6.76
C LEU A 21 10.46 -9.99 6.86
N LEU A 22 10.69 -9.33 8.00
CA LEU A 22 10.48 -7.90 8.14
C LEU A 22 11.60 -7.28 7.31
N SER A 23 11.33 -7.06 6.02
CA SER A 23 12.27 -6.44 5.11
C SER A 23 12.59 -5.04 5.63
N THR A 24 13.75 -4.89 6.27
CA THR A 24 14.28 -3.58 6.62
C THR A 24 14.67 -2.89 5.31
N THR A 25 13.93 -1.84 4.96
CA THR A 25 14.25 -1.01 3.80
C THR A 25 15.64 -0.42 3.97
N THR A 26 16.56 -0.73 3.06
CA THR A 26 17.91 -0.19 3.12
C THR A 26 17.95 1.25 2.60
N GLN A 27 18.97 2.02 2.96
CA GLN A 27 19.17 3.37 2.42
C GLN A 27 19.25 3.37 0.88
N THR A 28 19.79 2.29 0.31
CA THR A 28 19.86 2.05 -1.12
C THR A 28 18.46 1.92 -1.74
N ASP A 29 17.56 1.15 -1.12
CA ASP A 29 16.18 0.97 -1.60
C ASP A 29 15.40 2.29 -1.60
N VAL A 30 15.56 3.10 -0.55
CA VAL A 30 14.94 4.43 -0.46
C VAL A 30 15.40 5.31 -1.62
N TYR A 31 16.71 5.31 -1.91
CA TYR A 31 17.27 6.09 -3.01
C TYR A 31 16.74 5.63 -4.38
N TYR A 32 16.72 4.31 -4.64
CA TYR A 32 16.17 3.77 -5.88
C TYR A 32 14.69 4.12 -6.06
N ASN A 33 13.88 3.97 -5.02
CA ASN A 33 12.46 4.31 -5.05
C ASN A 33 12.25 5.81 -5.34
N SER A 34 13.10 6.68 -4.81
CA SER A 34 13.03 8.13 -5.05
C SER A 34 13.28 8.49 -6.52
N ILE A 35 14.23 7.80 -7.18
CA ILE A 35 14.54 8.00 -8.60
C ILE A 35 13.38 7.49 -9.47
N MET A 36 12.83 6.32 -9.15
CA MET A 36 11.71 5.75 -9.91
C MET A 36 10.48 6.66 -9.83
N THR A 37 10.09 7.07 -8.62
CA THR A 37 9.00 8.02 -8.40
C THR A 37 9.22 9.30 -9.20
N SER A 38 10.44 9.84 -9.20
CA SER A 38 10.77 11.06 -9.97
C SER A 38 10.63 10.86 -11.48
N ASN A 39 11.08 9.74 -12.03
CA ASN A 39 10.95 9.47 -13.46
C ASN A 39 9.49 9.26 -13.88
N GLU A 40 8.68 8.62 -13.05
CA GLU A 40 7.23 8.45 -13.27
C GLU A 40 6.53 9.82 -13.29
N LEU A 41 6.79 10.67 -12.29
CA LEU A 41 6.20 12.01 -12.21
C LEU A 41 6.63 12.95 -13.35
N LEU A 42 7.84 12.76 -13.88
CA LEU A 42 8.33 13.49 -15.06
C LEU A 42 7.78 12.93 -16.39
N GLY A 43 6.91 11.92 -16.35
CA GLY A 43 6.28 11.34 -17.53
C GLY A 43 7.21 10.45 -18.36
N LYS A 44 8.37 10.04 -17.82
CA LYS A 44 9.28 9.11 -18.51
C LYS A 44 8.82 7.66 -18.40
N HIS A 45 7.99 7.38 -17.39
CA HIS A 45 7.37 6.08 -17.14
C HIS A 45 5.90 6.25 -16.76
N TRP A 46 5.14 5.17 -16.84
CA TRP A 46 3.77 5.11 -16.34
C TRP A 46 3.75 5.26 -14.82
N LEU A 47 2.71 5.92 -14.30
CA LEU A 47 2.54 6.06 -12.86
C LEU A 47 2.19 4.71 -12.24
N SER A 48 2.98 4.30 -11.25
CA SER A 48 2.71 3.12 -10.43
C SER A 48 1.68 3.42 -9.34
N ASP A 49 1.09 2.37 -8.78
CA ASP A 49 0.20 2.45 -7.61
C ASP A 49 0.88 3.15 -6.43
N SER A 50 2.18 2.92 -6.22
CA SER A 50 2.96 3.54 -5.15
C SER A 50 3.09 5.05 -5.32
N THR A 51 3.43 5.50 -6.52
CA THR A 51 3.54 6.93 -6.84
C THR A 51 2.19 7.62 -6.74
N LEU A 52 1.13 7.01 -7.30
CA LEU A 52 -0.23 7.54 -7.19
C LEU A 52 -0.69 7.60 -5.73
N HIS A 53 -0.44 6.57 -4.94
CA HIS A 53 -0.78 6.57 -3.52
C HIS A 53 -0.11 7.72 -2.78
N GLN A 54 1.21 7.89 -2.93
CA GLN A 54 1.94 9.00 -2.29
C GLN A 54 1.39 10.37 -2.71
N TYR A 55 1.08 10.52 -3.99
CA TYR A 55 0.49 11.76 -4.50
C TYR A 55 -0.91 12.02 -3.94
N PHE A 56 -1.77 10.99 -3.87
CA PHE A 56 -3.10 11.10 -3.29
C PHE A 56 -3.06 11.38 -1.80
N GLU A 57 -2.10 10.86 -1.04
CA GLU A 57 -1.94 11.19 0.38
C GLU A 57 -1.68 12.70 0.55
N ILE A 58 -0.82 13.30 -0.29
CA ILE A 58 -0.56 14.75 -0.26
C ILE A 58 -1.83 15.53 -0.57
N ILE A 59 -2.61 15.08 -1.56
CA ILE A 59 -3.87 15.73 -1.95
C ILE A 59 -4.91 15.57 -0.84
N ASN A 60 -5.12 14.36 -0.33
CA ASN A 60 -6.06 14.04 0.74
C ASN A 60 -5.71 14.86 1.98
N ASN A 61 -4.46 15.02 2.35
CA ASN A 61 -4.07 15.89 3.47
C ASN A 61 -4.54 17.34 3.30
N LYS A 62 -4.65 17.84 2.06
CA LYS A 62 -5.25 19.16 1.76
C LYS A 62 -6.77 19.11 1.79
N PHE A 63 -7.40 18.07 1.24
CA PHE A 63 -8.86 17.89 1.23
C PHE A 63 -9.45 17.59 2.62
N LEU A 64 -8.74 16.86 3.48
CA LEU A 64 -9.14 16.47 4.82
C LEU A 64 -9.42 17.69 5.70
N GLN A 65 -8.70 18.79 5.49
CA GLN A 65 -8.98 20.06 6.17
C GLN A 65 -10.38 20.61 5.85
N SER A 66 -10.89 20.30 4.66
CA SER A 66 -12.19 20.77 4.16
C SER A 66 -13.33 19.75 4.30
N LYS A 67 -13.03 18.48 4.61
CA LYS A 67 -13.95 17.33 4.56
C LYS A 67 -14.78 17.22 3.27
N LEU A 68 -14.33 17.86 2.19
CA LEU A 68 -15.09 17.95 0.95
C LEU A 68 -15.08 16.61 0.20
N GLY A 69 -13.98 15.88 0.23
CA GLY A 69 -13.89 14.58 -0.42
C GLY A 69 -12.63 13.81 -0.04
N VAL A 70 -12.53 12.59 -0.54
CA VAL A 70 -11.36 11.71 -0.39
C VAL A 70 -11.07 10.98 -1.70
N ILE A 71 -9.79 10.83 -2.03
CA ILE A 71 -9.31 9.99 -3.13
C ILE A 71 -8.87 8.65 -2.54
N LEU A 72 -9.41 7.54 -3.04
CA LEU A 72 -9.02 6.21 -2.57
C LEU A 72 -7.61 5.83 -3.01
N ASN A 73 -6.95 5.00 -2.19
CA ASN A 73 -5.71 4.34 -2.57
C ASN A 73 -5.97 3.43 -3.80
N PRO A 74 -5.08 3.41 -4.81
CA PRO A 74 -5.20 2.52 -5.98
C PRO A 74 -5.40 1.05 -5.63
N VAL A 75 -4.68 0.54 -4.63
CA VAL A 75 -4.76 -0.85 -4.16
C VAL A 75 -6.14 -1.16 -3.58
N ILE A 76 -6.69 -0.24 -2.78
CA ILE A 76 -8.04 -0.35 -2.21
C ILE A 76 -9.08 -0.33 -3.34
N SER A 77 -8.89 0.54 -4.33
CA SER A 77 -9.79 0.66 -5.49
C SER A 77 -9.78 -0.60 -6.37
N HIS A 78 -8.61 -1.21 -6.55
CA HIS A 78 -8.49 -2.50 -7.24
C HIS A 78 -9.12 -3.63 -6.41
N GLY A 79 -8.91 -3.64 -5.08
CA GLY A 79 -9.60 -4.53 -4.13
C GLY A 79 -11.11 -4.50 -4.30
N LEU A 80 -11.70 -3.30 -4.34
CA LEU A 80 -13.13 -3.10 -4.55
C LEU A 80 -13.62 -3.64 -5.90
N LYS A 81 -12.77 -3.63 -6.92
CA LYS A 81 -13.12 -4.16 -8.25
C LYS A 81 -13.15 -5.69 -8.29
N CYS A 82 -12.29 -6.34 -7.51
CA CYS A 82 -12.05 -7.78 -7.63
C CYS A 82 -12.74 -8.64 -6.55
N VAL A 83 -13.35 -8.03 -5.52
CA VAL A 83 -13.94 -8.75 -4.39
C VAL A 83 -15.43 -8.43 -4.28
N ASP A 84 -16.26 -9.46 -4.16
CA ASP A 84 -17.72 -9.32 -4.05
C ASP A 84 -18.17 -8.77 -2.68
N ASP A 85 -17.53 -9.19 -1.58
CA ASP A 85 -17.76 -8.65 -0.24
C ASP A 85 -16.59 -7.77 0.20
N PHE A 86 -16.74 -6.47 0.02
CA PHE A 86 -15.72 -5.47 0.33
C PHE A 86 -16.01 -4.70 1.62
N ASN A 87 -17.07 -5.03 2.37
CA ASN A 87 -17.51 -4.23 3.52
C ASN A 87 -16.40 -4.07 4.56
N HIS A 88 -15.69 -5.16 4.85
CA HIS A 88 -14.57 -5.18 5.80
C HIS A 88 -13.38 -4.28 5.37
N LEU A 89 -13.25 -4.01 4.06
CA LEU A 89 -12.18 -3.21 3.49
C LEU A 89 -12.54 -1.71 3.47
N VAL A 90 -13.82 -1.35 3.32
CA VAL A 90 -14.28 0.05 3.30
C VAL A 90 -14.75 0.59 4.65
N GLU A 91 -15.23 -0.27 5.56
CA GLU A 91 -15.75 0.16 6.86
C GLU A 91 -14.73 0.99 7.66
N PRO A 92 -13.44 0.59 7.76
CA PRO A 92 -12.43 1.37 8.50
C PRO A 92 -12.16 2.76 7.91
N LEU A 93 -12.49 2.99 6.63
CA LEU A 93 -12.21 4.24 5.94
C LEU A 93 -13.26 5.33 6.21
N ASN A 94 -14.37 4.99 6.86
CA ASN A 94 -15.47 5.90 7.19
C ASN A 94 -15.91 6.79 5.99
N LEU A 95 -16.04 6.18 4.81
CA LEU A 95 -16.25 6.90 3.54
C LEU A 95 -17.55 7.73 3.53
N LYS A 96 -18.54 7.33 4.33
CA LYS A 96 -19.82 8.04 4.50
C LYS A 96 -19.68 9.46 5.06
N SER A 97 -18.53 9.79 5.66
CA SER A 97 -18.24 11.11 6.21
C SER A 97 -17.82 12.15 5.16
N TYR A 98 -17.55 11.74 3.92
CA TYR A 98 -17.10 12.60 2.83
C TYR A 98 -18.23 12.89 1.84
N LYS A 99 -18.26 14.10 1.29
CA LYS A 99 -19.25 14.49 0.26
C LYS A 99 -18.93 13.92 -1.12
N PHE A 100 -17.64 13.84 -1.45
CA PHE A 100 -17.16 13.27 -2.72
C PHE A 100 -16.16 12.14 -2.47
N LEU A 101 -16.29 11.09 -3.27
CA LEU A 101 -15.38 9.95 -3.29
C LEU A 101 -14.80 9.84 -4.70
N PHE A 102 -13.48 9.91 -4.81
CA PHE A 102 -12.76 9.71 -6.08
C PHE A 102 -12.10 8.35 -6.05
N VAL A 103 -12.37 7.53 -7.06
CA VAL A 103 -11.91 6.14 -7.11
C VAL A 103 -10.99 5.98 -8.33
N PRO A 104 -9.66 5.90 -8.15
CA PRO A 104 -8.76 5.60 -9.25
C PRO A 104 -8.99 4.17 -9.73
N VAL A 105 -9.29 4.00 -11.02
CA VAL A 105 -9.53 2.69 -11.63
C VAL A 105 -8.42 2.38 -12.63
N ASN A 106 -7.78 1.24 -12.40
CA ASN A 106 -6.86 0.62 -13.35
C ASN A 106 -7.58 -0.50 -14.12
N ASP A 107 -7.20 -0.72 -15.38
CA ASP A 107 -7.73 -1.79 -16.25
C ASP A 107 -7.16 -3.19 -15.97
N ALA A 108 -6.22 -3.36 -15.03
CA ALA A 108 -5.67 -4.66 -14.61
C ALA A 108 -6.76 -5.63 -14.14
N GLU A 109 -6.82 -6.87 -14.63
CA GLU A 109 -7.99 -7.73 -14.42
C GLU A 109 -8.07 -8.39 -13.02
N ALA A 110 -6.94 -8.77 -12.43
CA ALA A 110 -6.89 -9.56 -11.21
C ALA A 110 -5.91 -8.99 -10.16
N LEU A 111 -6.23 -9.24 -8.88
CA LEU A 111 -5.42 -8.80 -7.73
C LEU A 111 -4.00 -9.37 -7.73
N CYS A 112 -3.82 -10.58 -8.26
CA CYS A 112 -2.54 -11.31 -8.19
C CYS A 112 -1.66 -11.11 -9.42
N THR A 113 -2.09 -10.29 -10.39
CA THR A 113 -1.34 -10.04 -11.62
C THR A 113 -0.85 -8.61 -11.66
N ILE A 114 0.47 -8.43 -11.83
CA ILE A 114 1.04 -7.14 -12.19
C ILE A 114 0.57 -6.81 -13.61
N GLY A 115 -0.06 -5.66 -13.78
CA GLY A 115 -0.61 -5.27 -15.07
C GLY A 115 -1.32 -3.93 -15.01
N GLY A 116 -2.08 -3.66 -16.07
CA GLY A 116 -2.71 -2.38 -16.28
C GLY A 116 -1.95 -1.53 -17.30
N SER A 117 -2.70 -0.99 -18.23
CA SER A 117 -2.22 -0.10 -19.28
C SER A 117 -2.88 1.27 -19.23
N HIS A 118 -3.84 1.48 -18.31
CA HIS A 118 -4.63 2.70 -18.31
C HIS A 118 -5.23 3.02 -16.94
N TRP A 119 -5.18 4.31 -16.58
CA TRP A 119 -5.80 4.87 -15.38
C TRP A 119 -7.01 5.74 -15.73
N ARG A 120 -8.08 5.64 -14.94
CA ARG A 120 -9.30 6.47 -15.02
C ARG A 120 -9.69 6.97 -13.64
N PHE A 121 -10.37 8.13 -13.59
CA PHE A 121 -10.84 8.80 -12.37
C PHE A 121 -12.29 9.23 -12.52
#